data_AF-D6SR17-F1
#
_entry.id   AF-D6SR17-F1
#
_cell.length_a   1.000
_cell.length_b   1.000
_cell.length_c   1.000
_cell.angle_alpha   90.00
_cell.angle_beta   90.00
_cell.angle_gamma   90.00
#
_symmetry.space_group_name_H-M   'P 1'
#
loop_
_entity.id
_entity.type
_entity.pdbx_description
1 polymer ?
#
loop_
_entity_poly.entity_id
_entity_poly.type
_entity_poly.pdbx_seq_one_letter_code
_entity_poly.pdbx_strand_id
1 'polypeptide(L)'
;MQVDQAYRLNKRASDQRWSARNPDYWNNYRENNPDYTRSNREKQRYRNRRRRAIESISSEIAKLDALSAENSDISGTYAMISVQDLLIAKMDAKIVKITEVSMGCA
;
A
#
# COMPACT_ATOMS: atom_id res chain seq x y z
N MET A 1 -5.19 14.27 16.97
CA MET A 1 -5.44 13.16 17.92
C MET A 1 -4.11 12.68 18.47
N GLN A 2 -3.76 13.02 19.72
CA GLN A 2 -2.67 12.35 20.41
C GLN A 2 -3.09 10.90 20.63
N VAL A 3 -2.46 9.95 19.94
CA VAL A 3 -2.69 8.53 20.16
C VAL A 3 -2.09 8.18 21.52
N ASP A 4 -2.96 7.95 22.50
CA ASP A 4 -2.67 7.72 23.91
C ASP A 4 -1.44 6.81 24.12
N GLN A 5 -0.41 7.36 24.76
CA GLN A 5 0.84 6.65 25.02
C GLN A 5 0.63 5.42 25.92
N ALA A 6 -0.34 5.49 26.85
CA ALA A 6 -0.72 4.36 27.69
C ALA A 6 -1.33 3.24 26.85
N TYR A 7 -2.16 3.58 25.85
CA TYR A 7 -2.70 2.60 24.90
C TYR A 7 -1.59 1.88 24.14
N ARG A 8 -0.59 2.61 23.62
CA ARG A 8 0.54 2.00 22.87
C ARG A 8 1.36 1.05 23.72
N LEU A 9 1.63 1.42 24.98
CA LEU A 9 2.38 0.58 25.92
C LEU A 9 1.59 -0.67 26.32
N ASN A 10 0.30 -0.50 26.63
CA ASN A 10 -0.56 -1.63 26.98
C ASN A 10 -0.69 -2.62 25.82
N LYS A 11 -0.85 -2.10 24.59
CA LYS A 11 -0.91 -2.91 23.37
C LYS A 11 0.38 -3.72 23.16
N ARG A 12 1.55 -3.09 23.33
CA ARG A 12 2.84 -3.79 23.26
C ARG A 12 2.97 -4.88 24.34
N ALA A 13 2.64 -4.57 25.59
CA ALA A 13 2.71 -5.53 26.69
C ALA A 13 1.75 -6.71 26.49
N SER A 14 0.57 -6.44 25.94
CA SER A 14 -0.40 -7.48 25.57
C SER A 14 0.14 -8.39 24.47
N ASP A 15 0.65 -7.80 23.38
CA ASP A 15 1.23 -8.55 22.25
C ASP A 15 2.39 -9.44 22.72
N GLN A 16 3.27 -8.92 23.59
CA GLN A 16 4.38 -9.67 24.18
C GLN A 16 3.89 -10.83 25.05
N ARG A 17 2.95 -10.59 25.96
CA ARG A 17 2.39 -11.64 26.83
C ARG A 17 1.69 -12.72 26.01
N TRP A 18 0.95 -12.34 24.98
CA TRP A 18 0.26 -13.30 24.12
C TRP A 18 1.26 -14.15 23.33
N SER A 19 2.28 -13.53 22.73
CA SER A 19 3.31 -14.25 21.97
C SER A 19 4.13 -15.20 22.85
N ALA A 20 4.43 -14.80 24.10
CA ALA A 20 5.17 -15.65 25.04
C ALA A 20 4.35 -16.89 25.46
N ARG A 21 3.02 -16.76 25.56
CA ARG A 21 2.13 -17.88 25.88
C ARG A 21 1.82 -18.78 24.68
N ASN A 22 1.97 -18.26 23.46
CA ASN A 22 1.55 -18.93 22.23
C ASN A 22 2.67 -18.95 21.18
N PRO A 23 3.85 -19.52 21.49
CA PRO A 23 5.01 -19.47 20.59
C PRO A 23 4.73 -20.14 19.25
N ASP A 24 4.02 -21.28 19.25
CA ASP A 24 3.78 -22.09 18.06
C ASP A 24 2.48 -21.75 17.31
N TYR A 25 1.69 -20.80 17.84
CA TYR A 25 0.36 -20.52 17.31
C TYR A 25 0.38 -20.21 15.81
N TRP A 26 1.32 -19.38 15.36
CA TRP A 26 1.36 -19.00 13.95
C TRP A 26 1.80 -20.15 13.03
N ASN A 27 2.59 -21.10 13.52
CA ASN A 27 2.97 -22.28 12.76
C ASN A 27 1.76 -23.21 12.64
N ASN A 28 1.15 -23.55 13.78
CA ASN A 28 -0.04 -24.40 13.85
C ASN A 28 -1.21 -23.79 13.05
N TYR A 29 -1.41 -22.48 13.12
CA TYR A 29 -2.44 -21.79 12.34
C TYR A 29 -2.22 -21.96 10.84
N ARG A 30 -0.98 -21.84 10.35
CA ARG A 30 -0.67 -21.97 8.92
C ARG A 30 -0.79 -23.41 8.43
N GLU A 31 -0.40 -24.37 9.26
CA GLU A 31 -0.57 -25.81 8.99
C GLU A 31 -2.05 -26.17 8.90
N ASN A 32 -2.87 -25.67 9.81
CA ASN A 32 -4.31 -25.93 9.85
C ASN A 32 -5.12 -25.12 8.83
N ASN A 33 -4.54 -24.06 8.24
CA ASN A 33 -5.22 -23.19 7.26
C ASN A 33 -4.37 -23.03 5.98
N PRO A 34 -4.10 -24.12 5.24
CA PRO A 34 -3.18 -24.10 4.11
C PRO A 34 -3.69 -23.25 2.94
N ASP A 35 -5.00 -23.29 2.64
CA ASP A 35 -5.59 -22.52 1.54
C ASP A 35 -5.57 -21.01 1.81
N TYR A 36 -5.89 -20.61 3.04
CA TYR A 36 -5.78 -19.22 3.48
C TYR A 36 -4.33 -18.74 3.41
N THR A 37 -3.40 -19.56 3.89
CA THR A 37 -1.96 -19.27 3.88
C THR A 37 -1.44 -19.11 2.46
N ARG A 38 -1.82 -20.00 1.53
CA ARG A 38 -1.45 -19.93 0.11
C ARG A 38 -1.95 -18.61 -0.51
N SER A 39 -3.23 -18.32 -0.34
CA SER A 39 -3.87 -17.11 -0.88
C SER A 39 -3.23 -15.83 -0.32
N ASN A 40 -2.92 -15.80 0.98
CA ASN A 40 -2.25 -14.65 1.58
C ASN A 40 -0.81 -14.47 1.06
N ARG A 41 -0.08 -15.57 0.85
CA ARG A 41 1.28 -15.53 0.27
C ARG A 41 1.26 -15.02 -1.18
N GLU A 42 0.28 -15.42 -1.99
CA GLU A 42 0.11 -14.90 -3.36
C GLU A 42 -0.18 -13.40 -3.37
N LYS A 43 -1.12 -12.95 -2.53
CA LYS A 43 -1.40 -11.51 -2.33
C LYS A 43 -0.18 -10.75 -1.86
N GLN A 44 0.64 -11.34 -0.98
CA GLN A 44 1.90 -10.74 -0.52
C GLN A 44 2.94 -10.63 -1.64
N ARG A 45 3.08 -11.65 -2.49
CA ARG A 45 3.96 -11.59 -3.68
C ARG A 45 3.53 -10.47 -4.63
N TYR A 46 2.22 -10.35 -4.90
CA TYR A 46 1.70 -9.25 -5.72
C TYR A 46 1.99 -7.88 -5.10
N ARG A 47 1.74 -7.70 -3.79
CA ARG A 47 2.06 -6.46 -3.05
C ARG A 47 3.55 -6.14 -3.11
N ASN A 48 4.43 -7.11 -2.88
CA ASN A 48 5.87 -6.90 -2.93
C ASN A 48 6.36 -6.56 -4.34
N ARG A 49 5.81 -7.19 -5.39
CA ARG A 49 6.11 -6.82 -6.79
C ARG A 49 5.69 -5.38 -7.09
N ARG A 50 4.50 -4.98 -6.66
CA ARG A 50 4.03 -3.59 -6.82
C ARG A 50 4.88 -2.61 -6.03
N ARG A 51 5.26 -2.93 -4.79
CA ARG A 51 6.15 -2.08 -4.01
C ARG A 51 7.49 -1.92 -4.71
N ARG A 52 8.09 -2.99 -5.23
CA ARG A 52 9.34 -2.92 -6.00
C ARG A 52 9.19 -2.09 -7.29
N ALA A 53 8.06 -2.21 -7.99
CA ALA A 53 7.78 -1.40 -9.17
C ALA A 53 7.57 0.08 -8.83
N ILE A 54 6.99 0.39 -7.66
CA ILE A 54 6.85 1.78 -7.20
C ILE A 54 8.17 2.30 -6.67
N GLU A 55 8.92 1.50 -5.92
CA GLU A 55 10.29 1.80 -5.49
C GLU A 55 11.15 2.08 -6.71
N SER A 56 11.07 1.27 -7.77
CA SER A 56 11.74 1.57 -9.05
C SER A 56 11.21 2.88 -9.62
N ILE A 57 9.91 3.14 -9.74
CA ILE A 57 9.39 4.43 -10.23
C ILE A 57 9.84 5.63 -9.35
N SER A 58 10.02 5.44 -8.04
CA SER A 58 10.44 6.49 -7.10
C SER A 58 11.96 6.65 -6.97
N SER A 59 12.74 5.62 -7.35
CA SER A 59 14.21 5.60 -7.32
C SER A 59 14.83 5.76 -8.71
N GLU A 60 14.05 5.49 -9.75
CA GLU A 60 14.30 5.82 -11.14
C GLU A 60 14.00 7.32 -11.26
N ILE A 61 15.05 8.09 -10.94
CA ILE A 61 15.35 9.43 -11.44
C ILE A 61 14.41 9.74 -12.60
N ALA A 62 13.52 10.71 -12.38
CA ALA A 62 12.51 11.15 -13.33
C ALA A 62 13.03 11.03 -14.77
N LYS A 63 12.50 10.08 -15.54
CA LYS A 63 12.47 10.25 -16.99
C LYS A 63 11.46 11.36 -17.25
N LEU A 64 11.95 12.58 -17.10
CA LEU A 64 11.25 13.82 -17.41
C LEU A 64 11.10 14.04 -18.93
N ASP A 65 11.26 13.00 -19.74
CA ASP A 65 11.34 13.12 -21.20
C ASP A 65 10.02 12.76 -21.92
N ALA A 66 8.92 12.50 -21.21
CA ALA A 66 7.65 12.11 -21.85
C ALA A 66 6.50 13.12 -21.73
N LEU A 67 6.63 14.19 -20.93
CA LEU A 67 5.74 15.35 -21.05
C LEU A 67 6.34 16.32 -22.07
N SER A 68 6.48 15.88 -23.32
CA SER A 68 6.64 16.82 -24.42
C SER A 68 5.34 17.63 -24.52
N ALA A 69 5.41 18.86 -25.04
CA ALA A 69 4.22 19.70 -25.29
C ALA A 69 3.17 19.02 -26.19
N GLU A 70 3.53 17.91 -26.84
CA GLU A 70 2.67 17.06 -27.67
C GLU A 70 1.79 16.08 -26.87
N ASN A 71 2.08 15.86 -25.57
CA ASN A 71 1.33 14.97 -24.67
C ASN A 71 0.92 15.69 -23.37
N SER A 72 0.39 16.91 -23.48
CA SER A 72 -0.07 17.70 -22.32
C SER A 72 -1.40 17.21 -21.74
N ASP A 73 -2.19 16.45 -22.52
CA ASP A 73 -3.47 15.94 -22.06
C ASP A 73 -3.28 14.76 -21.11
N ILE A 74 -3.45 15.06 -19.82
CA ILE A 74 -3.44 14.08 -18.73
C ILE A 74 -4.86 13.61 -18.37
N SER A 75 -5.85 13.82 -19.25
CA SER A 75 -7.20 13.34 -19.04
C SER A 75 -7.23 11.81 -19.02
N GLY A 76 -7.86 11.23 -18.02
CA GLY A 76 -7.89 9.79 -17.86
C GLY A 76 -8.49 9.33 -16.53
N THR A 77 -8.62 8.02 -16.38
CA THR A 77 -9.04 7.42 -15.11
C THR A 77 -7.82 6.87 -14.39
N TYR A 78 -7.59 7.35 -13.18
CA TYR A 78 -6.42 7.05 -12.37
C TYR A 78 -6.83 6.41 -11.05
N ALA A 79 -5.99 5.53 -10.54
CA ALA A 79 -6.12 5.01 -9.19
C ALA A 79 -5.12 5.76 -8.29
N MET A 80 -5.61 6.63 -7.41
CA MET A 80 -4.81 7.29 -6.40
C MET A 80 -4.67 6.41 -5.17
N ILE A 81 -3.42 6.18 -4.77
CA ILE A 81 -3.08 5.44 -3.56
C ILE A 81 -2.17 6.35 -2.74
N SER A 82 -2.51 6.60 -1.48
CA SER A 82 -1.63 7.34 -0.58
C SER A 82 -0.29 6.63 -0.48
N VAL A 83 0.80 7.40 -0.54
CA VAL A 83 2.16 6.86 -0.38
C VAL A 83 2.32 6.10 0.94
N GLN A 84 1.57 6.49 1.98
CA GLN A 84 1.54 5.83 3.28
C GLN A 84 0.75 4.51 3.26
N ASP A 85 -0.31 4.45 2.44
CA ASP A 85 -1.15 3.25 2.28
C ASP A 85 -0.47 2.18 1.40
N LEU A 86 0.57 2.55 0.65
CA LEU A 86 1.44 1.58 -0.03
C LEU A 86 2.28 0.73 0.96
N LEU A 87 2.46 1.22 2.19
CA LEU A 87 3.19 0.54 3.25
C LEU A 87 2.27 -0.30 4.17
N ILE A 88 0.97 0.02 4.22
CA ILE A 88 0.02 -0.57 5.17
C ILE A 88 -1.04 -1.40 4.44
N ALA A 89 -1.45 -2.54 5.02
CA ALA A 89 -2.24 -3.59 4.37
C ALA A 89 -3.71 -3.22 4.02
N LYS A 90 -4.14 -1.96 4.15
CA LYS A 90 -5.50 -1.50 3.85
C LYS A 90 -5.46 -0.63 2.60
N MET A 91 -5.50 -1.27 1.43
CA MET A 91 -5.43 -0.56 0.14
C MET A 91 -6.81 -0.44 -0.50
N ASP A 92 -7.56 0.58 -0.10
CA ASP A 92 -8.68 1.07 -0.92
C ASP A 92 -8.11 2.19 -1.79
N ALA A 93 -7.82 1.90 -3.07
CA ALA A 93 -7.41 2.92 -4.02
C ALA A 93 -8.62 3.81 -4.35
N LYS A 94 -8.43 5.13 -4.34
CA LYS A 94 -9.46 6.05 -4.80
C LYS A 94 -9.36 6.17 -6.32
N ILE A 95 -10.38 5.70 -7.02
CA ILE A 95 -10.48 5.90 -8.47
C ILE A 95 -10.94 7.33 -8.72
N VAL A 96 -10.17 8.07 -9.51
CA VAL A 96 -10.46 9.45 -9.89
C VAL A 96 -10.42 9.58 -11.41
N LYS A 97 -11.32 10.40 -11.95
CA LYS A 97 -11.26 10.82 -13.35
C LYS A 97 -10.66 12.22 -13.39
N ILE A 98 -9.52 12.35 -14.04
CA ILE A 98 -8.90 13.65 -14.33
C ILE A 98 -9.38 14.05 -15.72
N THR A 99 -9.74 15.32 -15.88
CA THR A 99 -10.14 15.89 -17.16
C THR A 99 -9.50 17.26 -17.25
N GLU A 100 -8.71 17.47 -18.29
CA GLU A 100 -8.14 18.78 -18.59
C GLU A 100 -9.26 19.72 -19.04
N VAL A 101 -9.28 20.91 -18.47
CA VAL A 101 -10.20 21.97 -18.87
C VAL A 101 -9.33 23.09 -19.41
N SER A 102 -9.31 23.29 -20.72
CA SER A 102 -8.71 24.49 -21.29
C SER A 102 -9.59 25.69 -20.93
N MET A 103 -9.08 26.66 -20.18
CA MET A 103 -9.73 27.97 -20.15
C MET A 103 -9.61 28.57 -21.55
N GLY A 104 -10.71 28.60 -22.29
CA GLY A 104 -10.78 29.38 -23.52
C GLY A 104 -10.44 30.83 -23.18
N CYS A 105 -9.45 31.39 -23.88
CA CYS A 105 -9.13 32.81 -23.79
C CYS A 105 -10.40 33.63 -24.12
N ALA A 106 -10.79 34.50 -23.19
CA ALA A 106 -11.75 35.57 -23.45
C ALA A 106 -11.02 36.80 -24.01
#